data_AF-A0A519P6H5-F1
#
_entry.id   AF-A0A519P6H5-F1
#
_cell.length_a   1.000
_cell.length_b   1.000
_cell.length_c   1.000
_cell.angle_alpha   90.00
_cell.angle_beta   90.00
_cell.angle_gamma   90.00
#
_symmetry.space_group_name_H-M   'P 1'
#
loop_
_entity.id
_entity.type
_entity.pdbx_description
1 polymer ?
#
loop_
_entity_poly.entity_id
_entity_poly.type
_entity_poly.pdbx_seq_one_letter_code
_entity_poly.pdbx_strand_id
1 'polypeptide(L)' 'MIETLPRREREVFETLCRLEQGTTGAVRAALTDPLSDSAVRTLLARLEAKGLVDRAAGE' A
#
# COMPACT_ATOMS: atom_id res chain seq x y z
N MET A 1 -3.48 -7.24 -15.17
CA MET A 1 -3.34 -5.81 -14.71
C MET A 1 -3.06 -5.66 -13.21
N ILE A 2 -3.21 -6.71 -12.39
CA ILE A 2 -2.63 -6.81 -11.03
C ILE A 2 -1.54 -7.91 -10.99
N GLU A 3 -1.54 -8.79 -12.00
CA GLU A 3 -0.62 -9.94 -12.15
C GLU A 3 0.83 -9.56 -12.47
N THR A 4 1.09 -8.30 -12.82
CA THR A 4 2.44 -7.74 -13.03
C THR A 4 2.96 -7.00 -11.80
N LEU A 5 2.16 -6.85 -10.74
CA LEU A 5 2.63 -6.24 -9.51
C LEU A 5 3.67 -7.16 -8.87
N PRO A 6 4.85 -6.65 -8.51
CA PRO A 6 5.78 -7.37 -7.67
C PRO A 6 5.05 -7.85 -6.43
N ARG A 7 5.41 -9.05 -5.93
CA ARG A 7 4.80 -9.67 -4.75
C ARG A 7 4.60 -8.67 -3.59
N ARG A 8 5.57 -7.77 -3.39
CA ARG A 8 5.54 -6.73 -2.36
C ARG A 8 4.49 -5.64 -2.58
N GLU A 9 4.34 -5.13 -3.80
CA GLU A 9 3.30 -4.14 -4.13
C GLU A 9 1.92 -4.76 -3.98
N ARG A 10 1.77 -6.01 -4.41
CA ARG A 10 0.54 -6.76 -4.28
C ARG A 10 0.13 -6.96 -2.81
N GLU A 11 1.06 -7.38 -1.95
CA GLU A 11 0.80 -7.54 -0.51
C GLU A 11 0.34 -6.23 0.15
N VAL A 12 1.00 -5.11 -0.16
CA VAL A 12 0.62 -3.78 0.33
C VAL A 12 -0.78 -3.39 -0.17
N PHE A 13 -1.05 -3.62 -1.45
CA PHE A 13 -2.35 -3.34 -2.06
C PHE A 13 -3.47 -4.21 -1.48
N GLU A 14 -3.25 -5.51 -1.35
CA GLU A 14 -4.21 -6.45 -0.74
C GLU A 14 -4.46 -6.10 0.73
N THR A 15 -3.43 -5.69 1.47
CA THR A 15 -3.56 -5.21 2.85
C THR A 15 -4.40 -3.94 2.92
N LEU A 16 -4.11 -2.94 2.08
CA LEU A 16 -4.90 -1.71 2.02
C LEU A 16 -6.35 -1.98 1.60
N CYS A 17 -6.56 -2.87 0.64
CA CYS A 17 -7.90 -3.26 0.18
C CYS A 17 -8.70 -3.93 1.30
N ARG A 18 -8.08 -4.76 2.15
CA ARG A 18 -8.73 -5.33 3.35
C ARG A 18 -9.05 -4.28 4.42
N LEU A 19 -8.23 -3.23 4.52
CA LEU A 19 -8.45 -2.12 5.44
C LEU A 19 -9.49 -1.13 4.92
N GLU A 20 -9.86 -1.22 3.63
CA GLU A 20 -10.68 -0.29 2.85
C GLU A 20 -10.03 1.10 2.71
N GLN A 21 -9.61 1.71 3.82
CA GLN A 21 -8.87 2.96 3.89
C GLN A 21 -7.91 2.91 5.09
N GLY A 22 -6.75 3.56 5.00
CA GLY A 22 -5.83 3.60 6.13
C GLY A 22 -4.59 4.45 5.89
N THR A 23 -3.94 4.81 7.00
CA THR A 23 -2.65 5.51 6.96
C THR A 23 -1.52 4.54 6.62
N THR A 24 -0.37 5.07 6.22
CA THR A 24 0.86 4.27 6.02
C THR A 24 1.17 3.39 7.26
N GLY A 25 0.94 3.92 8.46
CA GLY A 25 1.15 3.18 9.71
C GLY A 25 0.17 2.02 9.89
N ALA A 26 -1.10 2.20 9.54
CA ALA A 26 -2.11 1.15 9.60
C ALA A 26 -1.80 0.01 8.60
N VAL A 27 -1.45 0.37 7.37
CA VAL A 27 -1.03 -0.60 6.35
C VAL A 27 0.22 -1.36 6.82
N ARG A 28 1.20 -0.66 7.39
CA ARG A 28 2.42 -1.27 7.94
C ARG A 28 2.12 -2.26 9.07
N ALA A 29 1.20 -1.92 9.96
CA ALA A 29 0.83 -2.77 11.10
C ALA A 29 0.04 -4.02 10.68
N ALA A 30 -0.72 -3.94 9.58
CA ALA A 30 -1.51 -5.04 9.04
C ALA A 30 -0.73 -5.96 8.08
N LEU A 31 0.47 -5.57 7.65
CA LEU A 31 1.33 -6.40 6.82
C LEU A 31 1.88 -7.59 7.62
N THR A 32 1.81 -8.79 7.03
CA THR A 32 2.37 -10.02 7.60
C THR A 32 3.88 -9.94 7.76
N ASP A 33 4.58 -9.35 6.80
CA ASP A 33 6.03 -9.12 6.84
C ASP A 33 6.31 -7.61 6.93
N PRO A 34 6.63 -7.09 8.14
CA PRO A 34 6.68 -5.66 8.37
C PRO A 34 7.79 -5.00 7.56
N LEU A 35 7.39 -3.99 6.79
CA LEU A 35 8.30 -3.12 6.05
C LEU A 35 8.67 -1.88 6.88
N SER A 36 9.77 -1.22 6.52
CA SER A 36 10.09 0.13 7.03
C SER A 36 9.10 1.16 6.48
N ASP A 37 8.82 2.22 7.23
CA ASP A 37 7.85 3.27 6.84
C ASP A 37 8.15 3.85 5.45
N SER A 38 9.43 4.13 5.16
CA SER A 38 9.88 4.62 3.86
C SER A 38 9.60 3.66 2.71
N ALA A 39 9.70 2.34 2.95
CA ALA A 39 9.40 1.33 1.96
C ALA A 39 7.90 1.27 1.67
N VAL A 40 7.06 1.31 2.72
CA VAL A 40 5.59 1.34 2.57
C VAL A 40 5.16 2.59 1.79
N ARG A 41 5.68 3.78 2.14
CA ARG A 41 5.39 5.02 1.39
C ARG A 41 5.79 4.91 -0.08
N THR A 42 6.96 4.34 -0.36
CA THR A 42 7.43 4.16 -1.75
C THR A 42 6.51 3.23 -2.54
N LEU A 43 6.07 2.12 -1.93
CA LEU A 43 5.17 1.17 -2.59
C LEU A 43 3.78 1.79 -2.81
N LEU A 44 3.23 2.51 -1.82
CA LEU A 44 1.97 3.24 -1.96
C LEU A 44 2.06 4.29 -3.07
N ALA A 45 3.14 5.07 -3.14
CA ALA A 45 3.35 6.05 -4.21
C ALA A 45 3.44 5.40 -5.60
N ARG A 46 4.03 4.20 -5.71
CA ARG A 46 4.04 3.44 -6.98
C ARG A 46 2.66 2.93 -7.36
N LEU A 47 1.89 2.44 -6.39
CA LEU A 47 0.50 2.03 -6.62
C LEU A 47 -0.36 3.23 -7.04
N GLU A 48 -0.11 4.41 -6.46
CA GLU A 48 -0.78 5.67 -6.78
C GLU A 48 -0.44 6.11 -8.21
N ALA A 49 0.85 6.08 -8.59
CA ALA A 49 1.28 6.36 -9.95
C ALA A 49 0.69 5.39 -11.00
N LYS A 50 0.28 4.19 -10.59
CA LYS A 50 -0.42 3.21 -11.44
C LYS A 50 -1.94 3.41 -11.46
N GLY A 51 -2.48 4.33 -10.67
CA GLY A 51 -3.92 4.56 -10.52
C GLY A 51 -4.65 3.47 -9.74
N LEU A 52 -3.93 2.68 -8.95
CA LEU A 52 -4.51 1.58 -8.15
C LEU A 52 -4.98 2.04 -6.77
N VAL A 53 -4.32 3.05 -6.21
CA VAL A 53 -4.67 3.65 -4.91
C VAL A 53 -4.72 5.16 -5.07
N ASP A 54 -5.53 5.81 -4.24
CA ASP A 54 -5.59 7.26 -4.17
C ASP A 54 -5.22 7.70 -2.77
N ARG A 55 -4.47 8.80 -2.67
CA ARG A 55 -4.13 9.40 -1.40
C ARG A 55 -5.12 10.51 -1.09
N ALA A 56 -6.02 10.22 -0.17
CA ALA A 56 -6.75 11.26 0.53
C ALA A 56 -5.74 12.09 1.35
N ALA A 57 -5.66 13.40 1.09
CA ALA A 57 -5.03 14.32 2.01
C ALA A 57 -5.83 14.27 3.31
N GLY A 58 -5.27 13.63 4.35
CA GLY A 58 -5.89 13.65 5.66
C GLY A 58 -5.90 15.08 6.18
N GLU A 59 -7.09 15.64 6.34
CA GLU A 59 -7.34 16.86 7.11
C GLU A 59 -7.11 16.63 8.61
#